data_AF-A0A7Z9FWV4-F1
#
_entry.id   AF-A0A7Z9FWV4-F1
#
_cell.length_a   1.000
_cell.length_b   1.000
_cell.length_c   1.000
_cell.angle_alpha   90.00
_cell.angle_beta   90.00
_cell.angle_gamma   90.00
#
_symmetry.space_group_name_H-M   'P 1'
#
loop_
_entity.id
_entity.type
_entity.pdbx_description
1 polymer ?
#
loop_
_entity_poly.entity_id
_entity_poly.type
_entity_poly.pdbx_seq_one_letter_code
_entity_poly.pdbx_strand_id
1 'polypeptide(L)'
;MDLSAMHWLMRILIIIHINAAVCQPQAGQKRTAYAHWAETPVVVDGQLNELAWSAAKPISSFIQQSPNEGHPASEQTVVRILFNGQKLYIGFECFDSQR
;
A
#
# COMPACT_ATOMS: atom_id res chain seq x y z
N MET A 1 -21.44 22.51 -52.77
CA MET A 1 -21.01 22.32 -51.37
C MET A 1 -19.62 22.89 -51.26
N ASP A 2 -19.49 24.07 -50.64
CA ASP A 2 -18.31 24.93 -50.71
C ASP A 2 -17.24 24.54 -49.66
N LEU A 3 -16.00 24.42 -50.14
CA LEU A 3 -14.78 24.09 -49.40
C LEU A 3 -14.44 25.11 -48.29
N SER A 4 -15.11 26.27 -48.29
CA SER A 4 -15.05 27.29 -47.24
C SER A 4 -15.72 26.84 -45.92
N ALA A 5 -16.78 26.02 -45.97
CA ALA A 5 -17.49 25.54 -44.77
C ALA A 5 -16.72 24.47 -43.98
N MET A 6 -15.80 23.75 -44.64
CA MET A 6 -15.08 22.62 -44.05
C MET A 6 -13.83 23.03 -43.27
N HIS A 7 -13.34 24.27 -43.48
CA HIS A 7 -12.27 24.86 -42.66
C HIS A 7 -12.80 25.49 -41.36
N TRP A 8 -14.10 25.81 -41.29
CA TRP A 8 -14.72 26.39 -40.10
C TRP A 8 -15.08 25.34 -39.03
N LEU A 9 -15.21 24.07 -39.42
CA LEU A 9 -15.43 22.93 -38.50
C LEU A 9 -14.13 22.36 -37.91
N MET A 10 -12.96 22.67 -38.48
CA MET A 10 -11.67 22.07 -38.07
C MET A 10 -10.82 22.94 -37.12
N ARG A 11 -11.32 24.10 -36.65
CA ARG A 11 -10.60 24.99 -35.71
C ARG A 11 -11.18 25.08 -34.30
N ILE A 12 -12.33 24.44 -34.03
CA ILE A 12 -12.97 24.42 -32.70
C ILE A 12 -12.48 23.25 -31.82
N LEU A 13 -11.63 22.35 -32.34
CA LEU A 13 -11.18 21.14 -31.64
C LEU A 13 -9.80 21.24 -30.96
N ILE A 14 -9.15 22.40 -30.96
CA ILE A 14 -7.80 22.57 -30.43
C ILE A 14 -7.82 23.63 -29.31
N ILE A 15 -7.48 23.19 -28.09
CA ILE A 15 -7.15 23.97 -26.87
C ILE A 15 -8.35 24.29 -25.96
N ILE A 16 -8.65 23.37 -25.03
CA ILE A 16 -8.53 23.53 -23.57
C ILE A 16 -8.83 22.13 -23.00
N HIS A 17 -7.82 21.29 -22.90
CA HIS A 17 -7.78 20.27 -21.85
C HIS A 17 -6.43 20.48 -21.17
N ILE A 18 -6.35 21.59 -20.42
CA ILE A 18 -5.43 21.63 -19.28
C ILE A 18 -5.98 20.54 -18.37
N ASN A 19 -5.44 19.32 -18.48
CA ASN A 19 -5.50 18.39 -17.37
C ASN A 19 -4.72 19.08 -16.27
N ALA A 20 -5.42 19.85 -15.44
CA ALA A 20 -4.91 20.22 -14.16
C ALA A 20 -4.49 18.89 -13.54
N ALA A 21 -3.18 18.71 -13.33
CA ALA A 21 -2.69 17.74 -12.40
C ALA A 21 -3.19 18.20 -11.04
N VAL A 22 -4.48 17.95 -10.78
CA VAL A 22 -5.06 18.09 -9.47
C VAL A 22 -4.32 17.05 -8.66
N CYS A 23 -3.33 17.49 -7.90
CA CYS A 23 -2.80 16.73 -6.78
C CYS A 23 -3.96 16.64 -5.78
N GLN A 24 -4.88 15.71 -6.03
CA GLN A 24 -5.94 15.39 -5.11
C GLN A 24 -5.24 14.73 -3.93
N PRO A 25 -5.25 15.33 -2.73
CA PRO A 25 -4.80 14.61 -1.55
C PRO A 25 -5.70 13.38 -1.46
N GLN A 26 -5.15 12.19 -1.71
CA GLN A 26 -5.86 10.96 -1.45
C GLN A 26 -6.09 10.95 0.06
N ALA A 27 -7.30 11.34 0.49
CA ALA A 27 -7.74 11.17 1.85
C ALA A 27 -7.41 9.72 2.24
N GLY A 28 -6.45 9.57 3.16
CA GLY A 28 -5.74 8.31 3.38
C GLY A 28 -6.75 7.18 3.55
N GLN A 29 -6.78 6.26 2.59
CA GLN A 29 -7.71 5.15 2.62
C GLN A 29 -7.55 4.44 3.96
N LYS A 30 -8.64 4.34 4.74
CA LYS A 30 -8.61 3.71 6.06
C LYS A 30 -8.07 2.28 5.94
N ARG A 31 -6.84 2.07 6.38
CA ARG A 31 -6.21 0.75 6.40
C ARG A 31 -6.68 -0.01 7.64
N THR A 32 -7.07 -1.27 7.44
CA THR A 32 -7.51 -2.16 8.52
C THR A 32 -6.57 -3.35 8.59
N ALA A 33 -6.07 -3.64 9.79
CA ALA A 33 -5.27 -4.82 10.10
C ALA A 33 -6.12 -5.82 10.90
N TYR A 34 -5.83 -7.11 10.73
CA TYR A 34 -6.53 -8.20 11.42
C TYR A 34 -5.51 -8.99 12.23
N ALA A 35 -5.88 -9.31 13.48
CA ALA A 35 -5.09 -10.19 14.33
C ALA A 35 -5.66 -11.62 14.24
N HIS A 36 -4.78 -12.61 14.19
CA HIS A 36 -5.16 -14.03 14.21
C HIS A 36 -5.01 -14.63 15.61
N TRP A 37 -5.93 -15.50 16.01
CA TRP A 37 -5.87 -16.17 17.31
C TRP A 37 -4.72 -17.19 17.33
N ALA A 38 -3.88 -17.16 18.36
CA ALA A 38 -2.84 -18.16 18.57
C ALA A 38 -3.34 -19.24 19.54
N GLU A 39 -3.56 -20.46 19.02
CA GLU A 39 -4.01 -21.61 19.82
C GLU A 39 -2.96 -22.04 20.84
N THR A 40 -1.69 -22.02 20.45
CA THR A 40 -0.55 -22.33 21.31
C THR A 40 0.20 -21.04 21.69
N PRO A 41 0.90 -21.03 22.84
CA PRO A 41 1.82 -19.95 23.17
C PRO A 41 2.86 -19.75 22.06
N VAL A 42 3.09 -18.50 21.68
CA VAL A 42 4.16 -18.09 20.75
C VAL A 42 5.42 -17.84 21.55
N VAL A 43 6.57 -18.35 21.08
CA VAL A 43 7.86 -18.06 21.69
C VAL A 43 8.43 -16.82 21.02
N VAL A 44 8.83 -15.83 21.81
CA VAL A 44 9.39 -14.57 21.26
C VAL A 44 10.90 -14.71 21.15
N ASP A 45 11.36 -15.48 20.16
CA ASP A 45 12.78 -15.73 19.87
C ASP A 45 13.27 -15.06 18.57
N GLY A 46 12.37 -14.36 17.86
CA GLY A 46 12.64 -13.70 16.58
C GLY A 46 12.45 -14.60 15.36
N GLN A 47 12.04 -15.86 15.53
CA GLN A 47 11.66 -16.75 14.44
C GLN A 47 10.14 -16.76 14.29
N LEU A 48 9.64 -16.59 13.06
CA LEU A 48 8.20 -16.57 12.77
C LEU A 48 7.77 -17.92 12.17
N ASN A 49 8.17 -19.01 12.81
CA ASN A 49 8.05 -20.36 12.27
C ASN A 49 6.85 -21.15 12.83
N GLU A 50 6.16 -20.63 13.85
CA GLU A 50 4.95 -21.27 14.37
C GLU A 50 3.79 -21.20 13.37
N LEU A 51 2.94 -22.23 13.39
CA LEU A 51 1.78 -22.36 12.48
C LEU A 51 0.84 -21.14 12.53
N ALA A 52 0.67 -20.54 13.72
CA ALA A 52 -0.16 -19.36 13.90
C ALA A 52 0.33 -18.17 13.03
N TRP A 53 1.65 -18.00 12.86
CA TRP A 53 2.20 -16.96 11.99
C TRP A 53 1.83 -17.20 10.53
N SER A 54 1.91 -18.45 10.07
CA SER A 54 1.55 -18.78 8.69
C SER A 54 0.06 -18.55 8.38
N ALA A 55 -0.81 -18.73 9.39
CA ALA A 55 -2.25 -18.51 9.28
C ALA A 55 -2.66 -17.03 9.38
N ALA A 56 -1.82 -16.17 9.95
CA ALA A 56 -2.13 -14.77 10.12
C ALA A 56 -2.07 -13.99 8.79
N LYS A 57 -3.07 -13.13 8.58
CA LYS A 57 -3.15 -12.29 7.38
C LYS A 57 -1.95 -11.33 7.34
N PRO A 58 -1.12 -11.36 6.28
CA PRO A 58 0.00 -10.46 6.16
C PRO A 58 -0.47 -9.02 5.92
N ILE A 59 0.25 -8.07 6.52
CA ILE A 59 0.16 -6.65 6.27
C ILE A 59 1.41 -6.28 5.48
N SER A 60 1.21 -5.67 4.32
CA SER A 60 2.28 -5.32 3.39
C SER A 60 1.98 -3.98 2.72
N SER A 61 2.77 -3.62 1.71
CA SER A 61 2.56 -2.41 0.90
C SER A 61 2.58 -1.14 1.76
N PHE A 62 3.53 -1.10 2.67
CA PHE A 62 3.81 0.06 3.52
C PHE A 62 4.18 1.27 2.66
N ILE A 63 3.87 2.45 3.19
CA ILE A 63 4.23 3.72 2.59
C ILE A 63 5.48 4.22 3.29
N GLN A 64 6.43 4.69 2.50
CA GLN A 64 7.69 5.21 2.97
C GLN A 64 7.46 6.52 3.73
N GLN A 65 8.00 6.58 4.95
CA GLN A 65 8.01 7.79 5.76
C GLN A 65 9.28 8.63 5.51
N SER A 66 10.36 8.03 5.05
CA SER A 66 11.63 8.71 4.77
C SER A 66 12.51 7.76 3.92
N PRO A 67 13.41 8.26 3.05
CA PRO A 67 13.66 9.67 2.71
C PRO A 67 12.73 10.24 1.63
N ASN A 68 11.96 9.40 0.93
CA ASN A 68 10.96 9.85 -0.05
C ASN A 68 9.57 9.54 0.49
N GLU A 69 8.98 10.50 1.19
CA GLU A 69 7.67 10.40 1.85
C GLU A 69 6.56 10.08 0.84
N GLY A 70 5.60 9.25 1.25
CA GLY A 70 4.37 9.00 0.49
C GLY A 70 4.51 8.00 -0.66
N HIS A 71 5.73 7.65 -1.06
CA HIS A 71 5.99 6.57 -2.03
C HIS A 71 5.80 5.18 -1.40
N PRO A 72 5.61 4.11 -2.19
CA PRO A 72 5.75 2.74 -1.67
C PRO A 72 7.10 2.56 -0.97
N ALA A 73 7.13 1.77 0.11
CA ALA A 73 8.38 1.43 0.80
C ALA A 73 9.40 0.83 -0.17
N SER A 74 10.64 1.33 -0.12
CA SER A 74 11.75 0.86 -0.95
C SER A 74 12.19 -0.56 -0.60
N GLU A 75 12.15 -0.90 0.68
CA GLU A 75 12.42 -2.24 1.20
C GLU A 75 11.12 -2.92 1.63
N GLN A 76 10.97 -4.20 1.28
CA GLN A 76 9.75 -4.94 1.60
C GLN A 76 9.69 -5.22 3.10
N THR A 77 8.55 -4.89 3.71
CA THR A 77 8.23 -5.28 5.08
C THR A 77 6.91 -6.03 5.10
N VAL A 78 6.89 -7.18 5.78
CA VAL A 78 5.69 -7.97 6.04
C VAL A 78 5.46 -7.99 7.54
N VAL A 79 4.28 -7.54 7.96
CA VAL A 79 3.88 -7.57 9.38
C VAL A 79 2.74 -8.55 9.55
N ARG A 80 2.79 -9.34 10.63
CA ARG A 80 1.67 -10.19 11.05
C ARG A 80 1.33 -9.92 12.50
N ILE A 81 0.06 -10.04 12.84
CA ILE A 81 -0.45 -9.79 14.19
C ILE A 81 -1.12 -11.05 14.70
N LEU A 82 -0.70 -11.52 15.86
CA LEU A 82 -1.33 -12.60 16.60
C LEU A 82 -1.83 -12.10 17.94
N PHE A 83 -2.82 -12.78 18.51
CA PHE A 83 -3.21 -12.55 19.89
C PHE A 83 -3.71 -13.83 20.53
N ASN A 84 -3.69 -13.87 21.84
CA ASN A 84 -4.40 -14.86 22.63
C ASN A 84 -5.09 -14.17 23.83
N GLY A 85 -5.60 -14.94 24.79
CA GLY A 85 -6.32 -14.40 25.95
C GLY A 85 -5.47 -13.54 26.90
N GLN A 86 -4.15 -13.43 26.68
CA GLN A 86 -3.23 -12.73 27.57
C GLN A 86 -2.28 -11.76 26.85
N LYS A 87 -1.95 -12.01 25.58
CA LYS A 87 -0.85 -11.33 24.87
C LYS A 87 -1.25 -10.95 23.45
N LEU A 88 -0.72 -9.82 22.99
CA LEU A 88 -0.70 -9.39 21.59
C LEU A 88 0.74 -9.54 21.08
N TYR A 89 0.92 -10.18 19.93
CA TYR A 89 2.21 -10.37 19.28
C TYR A 89 2.19 -9.67 17.92
N ILE A 90 3.28 -8.99 17.59
CA ILE A 90 3.46 -8.34 16.29
C ILE A 90 4.82 -8.80 15.76
N GLY A 91 4.79 -9.55 14.66
CA GLY A 91 5.98 -10.04 13.98
C GLY A 91 6.29 -9.16 12.78
N PHE A 92 7.57 -8.82 12.60
CA PHE A 92 8.08 -8.03 11.48
C PHE A 92 9.11 -8.85 10.72
N GLU A 93 8.87 -9.07 9.43
CA GLU A 93 9.87 -9.56 8.48
C GLU A 93 10.29 -8.39 7.60
N CYS A 94 11.53 -7.94 7.78
CA CYS A 94 12.12 -6.84 7.03
C CYS A 94 13.12 -7.42 6.03
N PHE A 95 12.78 -7.36 4.75
CA PHE A 95 13.67 -7.77 3.68
C PHE A 95 14.62 -6.60 3.40
N ASP A 96 15.91 -6.89 3.29
CA ASP A 96 16.97 -5.91 2.98
C ASP A 96 17.64 -6.38 1.69
N SER A 97 17.45 -5.63 0.61
CA SER A 97 18.00 -5.96 -0.71
C SER A 97 19.54 -5.93 -0.77
N GLN A 98 20.21 -5.35 0.23
CA GLN A 98 21.66 -5.19 0.28
C GLN A 98 22.38 -6.29 1.06
N ARG A 99 21.67 -7.29 1.61
CA ARG A 99 22.25 -8.35 2.43
C ARG A 99 21.82 -9.76 2.03
#